data_AF-A0A924ZYQ8-F1
#
_entry.id   AF-A0A924ZYQ8-F1
#
_cell.length_a   1.000
_cell.length_b   1.000
_cell.length_c   1.000
_cell.angle_alpha   90.00
_cell.angle_beta   90.00
_cell.angle_gamma   90.00
#
_symmetry.space_group_name_H-M   'P 1'
#
loop_
_entity.id
_entity.type
_entity.pdbx_description
1 polymer ?
#
loop_
_entity_poly.entity_id
_entity_poly.type
_entity_poly.pdbx_seq_one_letter_code
_entity_poly.pdbx_strand_id
1 'polypeptide(L)'
;LVNTKKQLSSYNSQFEQGIKSMPGQERQYINIKRQQAIKENLYVYLLQKKEEVSMSYASTLTDARVVEQAYFGEPESQKKIPLMLALLCGFILPIGVISVRGSLRDRVMTRKDIEMVTSAPVMVELLQEKNAKPIVMLNRNAYALGEQIRSLRTDILQVDQNQANGRVIMFLSSIPGEGKSFVASNIAVSLAAMGRKTIILELDLRKPKVNKIFKLKADQTGLSDLLNGKCTKEDVIQPSGLHENLDVMLSGRIPDNPAELIESRNMKDLIEDLRLEYDNIIIDSPPLHLVTDAMILAPMTDVNLYIVRHDYTPKSELNFIQKQYVSGKLPNMHLVFNGVQMDSRFGYAVDYGYYGGKPAKGPIGFLFDNFKSRL
;
A
#
# COMPACT_ATOMS: atom_id res chain seq x y z
N LEU A 1 -86.00 -135.07 44.50
CA LEU A 1 -85.50 -134.41 45.73
C LEU A 1 -83.99 -134.17 45.73
N VAL A 2 -83.13 -135.13 45.32
CA VAL A 2 -81.66 -134.95 45.34
C VAL A 2 -81.16 -133.85 44.38
N ASN A 3 -81.72 -133.77 43.16
CA ASN A 3 -81.31 -132.75 42.17
C ASN A 3 -81.59 -131.32 42.63
N THR A 4 -82.72 -131.08 43.29
CA THR A 4 -83.11 -129.76 43.79
C THR A 4 -82.17 -129.28 44.90
N LYS A 5 -81.75 -130.19 45.80
CA LYS A 5 -80.77 -129.87 46.86
C LYS A 5 -79.40 -129.51 46.27
N LYS A 6 -78.97 -130.22 45.22
CA LYS A 6 -77.71 -129.95 44.51
C LYS A 6 -77.72 -128.59 43.80
N GLN A 7 -78.84 -128.22 43.18
CA GLN A 7 -79.02 -126.91 42.54
C GLN A 7 -79.04 -125.77 43.57
N LEU A 8 -79.75 -125.92 44.69
CA LEU A 8 -79.77 -124.93 45.76
C LEU A 8 -78.36 -124.71 46.35
N SER A 9 -77.60 -125.79 46.56
CA SER A 9 -76.21 -125.68 47.02
C SER A 9 -75.29 -125.02 45.98
N SER A 10 -75.51 -125.22 44.68
CA SER A 10 -74.71 -124.53 43.65
C SER A 10 -75.05 -123.06 43.52
N TYR A 11 -76.33 -122.69 43.69
CA TYR A 11 -76.73 -121.29 43.75
C TYR A 11 -76.13 -120.60 44.99
N ASN A 12 -76.16 -121.26 46.15
CA ASN A 12 -75.61 -120.69 47.36
C ASN A 12 -74.08 -120.48 47.27
N SER A 13 -73.35 -121.41 46.63
CA SER A 13 -71.91 -121.22 46.41
C SER A 13 -71.59 -120.11 45.40
N GLN A 14 -72.45 -119.89 44.39
CA GLN A 14 -72.31 -118.77 43.45
C GLN A 14 -72.56 -117.42 44.14
N PHE A 15 -73.58 -117.33 45.00
CA PHE A 15 -73.83 -116.13 45.80
C PHE A 15 -72.69 -115.84 46.79
N GLU A 16 -72.15 -116.87 47.48
CA GLU A 16 -70.98 -116.68 48.35
C GLU A 16 -69.73 -116.22 47.59
N GLN A 17 -69.51 -116.68 46.35
CA GLN A 17 -68.41 -116.19 45.50
C GLN A 17 -68.59 -114.73 45.07
N GLY A 18 -69.83 -114.29 44.81
CA GLY A 18 -70.15 -112.88 44.54
C GLY A 18 -69.91 -111.97 45.75
N ILE A 19 -70.22 -112.44 46.97
CA ILE A 19 -69.96 -111.70 48.21
C ILE A 19 -68.45 -111.60 48.51
N LYS A 20 -67.66 -112.63 48.15
CA LYS A 20 -66.20 -112.61 48.32
C LYS A 20 -65.46 -111.66 47.35
N SER A 21 -66.05 -111.27 46.21
CA SER A 21 -65.41 -110.36 45.24
C SER A 21 -65.75 -108.88 45.45
N MET A 22 -66.78 -108.57 46.25
CA MET A 22 -67.22 -107.21 46.60
C MET A 22 -66.11 -106.32 47.21
N PRO A 23 -65.26 -106.81 48.15
CA PRO A 23 -64.17 -106.01 48.71
C PRO A 23 -63.11 -105.60 47.68
N GLY A 24 -62.94 -106.38 46.61
CA GLY A 24 -62.01 -106.08 45.52
C GLY A 24 -62.51 -104.93 44.63
N GLN A 25 -63.80 -104.94 44.31
CA GLN A 25 -64.43 -103.88 43.51
C GLN A 25 -64.48 -102.55 44.27
N GLU A 26 -64.77 -102.58 45.57
CA GLU A 26 -64.77 -101.37 46.41
C GLU A 26 -63.38 -100.73 46.51
N ARG A 27 -62.32 -101.54 46.64
CA ARG A 27 -60.93 -101.05 46.59
C ARG A 27 -60.57 -100.42 45.25
N GLN A 28 -61.01 -101.00 44.13
CA GLN A 28 -60.80 -100.43 42.80
C GLN A 28 -61.54 -99.10 42.65
N TYR A 29 -62.80 -99.02 43.09
CA TYR A 29 -63.59 -97.78 43.08
C TYR A 29 -62.92 -96.67 43.89
N ILE A 30 -62.43 -96.97 45.10
CA ILE A 30 -61.69 -95.99 45.93
C ILE A 30 -60.42 -95.51 45.22
N ASN A 31 -59.70 -96.40 44.55
CA ASN A 31 -58.48 -96.03 43.82
C ASN A 31 -58.80 -95.14 42.61
N ILE A 32 -59.83 -95.49 41.83
CA ILE A 32 -60.32 -94.67 40.71
C ILE A 32 -60.77 -93.29 41.21
N LYS A 33 -61.53 -93.24 42.31
CA LYS A 33 -62.00 -91.98 42.91
C LYS A 33 -60.83 -91.10 43.37
N ARG A 34 -59.77 -91.70 43.94
CA ARG A 34 -58.54 -90.99 44.30
C ARG A 34 -57.81 -90.45 43.07
N GLN A 35 -57.68 -91.25 42.01
CA GLN A 35 -57.08 -90.84 40.75
C GLN A 35 -57.86 -89.71 40.06
N GLN A 36 -59.19 -89.76 40.12
CA GLN A 36 -60.05 -88.70 39.63
C GLN A 36 -59.80 -87.39 40.39
N ALA A 37 -59.80 -87.42 41.72
CA ALA A 37 -59.55 -86.24 42.55
C ALA A 37 -58.17 -85.61 42.29
N ILE A 38 -57.12 -86.43 42.08
CA ILE A 38 -55.77 -85.93 41.73
C ILE A 38 -55.79 -85.23 40.38
N LYS A 39 -56.47 -85.80 39.38
CA LYS A 39 -56.56 -85.21 38.04
C LYS A 39 -57.36 -83.91 38.03
N GLU A 40 -58.46 -83.84 38.76
CA GLU A 40 -59.26 -82.62 38.92
C GLU A 40 -58.43 -81.50 39.56
N ASN A 41 -57.70 -81.79 40.64
CA ASN A 41 -56.82 -80.80 41.28
C ASN A 41 -55.68 -80.34 40.36
N LEU A 42 -55.05 -81.25 39.61
CA LEU A 42 -54.01 -80.90 38.65
C LEU A 42 -54.56 -80.02 37.52
N TYR A 43 -55.77 -80.31 37.03
CA TYR A 43 -56.42 -79.53 36.00
C TYR A 43 -56.67 -78.09 36.46
N VAL A 44 -57.21 -77.91 37.66
CA VAL A 44 -57.44 -76.59 38.25
C VAL A 44 -56.13 -75.82 38.44
N TYR A 45 -55.08 -76.49 38.94
CA TYR A 45 -53.76 -75.90 39.10
C TYR A 45 -53.16 -75.40 37.77
N LEU A 46 -53.23 -76.23 36.72
CA LEU A 46 -52.73 -75.85 35.40
C LEU A 46 -53.52 -74.67 34.81
N LEU A 47 -54.83 -74.59 35.07
CA LEU A 47 -55.68 -73.49 34.64
C LEU A 47 -55.28 -72.18 35.35
N GLN A 48 -55.04 -72.22 36.65
CA GLN A 48 -54.52 -71.08 37.41
C GLN A 48 -53.16 -70.62 36.89
N LYS A 49 -52.22 -71.55 36.66
CA LYS A 49 -50.91 -71.17 36.12
C LYS A 49 -50.98 -70.58 34.72
N LYS A 50 -51.89 -71.06 33.87
CA LYS A 50 -52.11 -70.48 32.55
C LYS A 50 -52.55 -69.01 32.66
N GLU A 51 -53.48 -68.69 33.56
CA GLU A 51 -53.91 -67.29 33.73
C GLU A 51 -52.85 -66.40 34.37
N GLU A 52 -52.06 -66.92 35.31
CA GLU A 52 -50.94 -66.15 35.86
C GLU A 52 -49.92 -65.77 34.78
N VAL A 53 -49.60 -66.72 33.88
CA VAL A 53 -48.70 -66.48 32.75
C VAL A 53 -49.34 -65.54 31.71
N SER A 54 -50.65 -65.64 31.46
CA SER A 54 -51.36 -64.73 30.54
C SER A 54 -51.31 -63.28 31.03
N MET A 55 -51.51 -63.06 32.33
CA MET A 55 -51.42 -61.74 32.98
C MET A 55 -49.99 -61.20 32.98
N SER A 56 -49.00 -62.04 33.23
CA SER A 56 -47.58 -61.67 33.16
C SER A 56 -47.16 -61.28 31.72
N TYR A 57 -47.63 -62.02 30.71
CA TYR A 57 -47.39 -61.71 29.30
C TYR A 57 -48.07 -60.40 28.88
N ALA A 58 -49.29 -60.15 29.35
CA ALA A 58 -50.00 -58.90 29.08
C ALA A 58 -49.33 -57.67 29.73
N SER A 59 -48.66 -57.84 30.87
CA SER A 59 -47.97 -56.72 31.57
C SER A 59 -46.58 -56.42 31.01
N THR A 60 -45.95 -57.34 30.26
CA THR A 60 -44.62 -57.11 29.66
C THR A 60 -44.67 -56.33 28.35
N LEU A 61 -45.83 -56.17 27.72
CA LEU A 61 -46.02 -55.30 26.57
C LEU A 61 -46.15 -53.83 27.03
N THR A 62 -45.04 -53.25 27.46
CA THR A 62 -44.92 -51.79 27.58
C THR A 62 -44.94 -51.22 26.17
N ASP A 63 -46.07 -50.67 25.75
CA ASP A 63 -46.25 -50.08 24.42
C ASP A 63 -45.51 -48.73 24.38
N ALA A 64 -44.22 -48.76 24.07
CA ALA A 64 -43.41 -47.57 23.85
C ALA A 64 -43.83 -46.95 22.50
N ARG A 65 -44.89 -46.13 22.53
CA ARG A 65 -45.40 -45.43 21.36
C ARG A 65 -44.66 -44.12 21.18
N VAL A 66 -44.06 -43.93 20.00
CA VAL A 66 -43.50 -42.63 19.59
C VAL A 66 -44.66 -41.63 19.48
N VAL A 67 -44.71 -40.68 20.42
CA VAL A 67 -45.75 -39.62 20.48
C VAL A 67 -45.55 -38.62 19.35
N GLU A 68 -44.30 -38.38 18.95
CA GLU A 68 -43.93 -37.42 17.92
C GLU A 68 -42.68 -37.92 17.17
N GLN A 69 -42.74 -37.99 15.84
CA GLN A 69 -41.57 -38.31 15.03
C GLN A 69 -40.65 -37.09 14.98
N ALA A 70 -39.33 -37.31 15.03
CA ALA A 70 -38.36 -36.23 14.89
C ALA A 70 -38.54 -35.53 13.52
N TYR A 71 -38.89 -34.25 13.54
CA TYR A 71 -38.95 -33.42 12.34
C TYR A 71 -37.55 -32.90 12.00
N PHE A 72 -37.01 -33.29 10.85
CA PHE A 72 -35.83 -32.65 10.27
C PHE A 72 -36.32 -31.66 9.21
N GLY A 73 -36.32 -30.37 9.55
CA GLY A 73 -36.54 -29.31 8.55
C GLY A 73 -35.31 -29.16 7.65
N GLU A 74 -35.47 -28.55 6.47
CA GLU A 74 -34.30 -28.15 5.68
C GLU A 74 -33.40 -27.26 6.55
N PRO A 75 -32.08 -27.52 6.62
CA PRO A 75 -31.18 -26.71 7.42
C PRO A 75 -31.22 -25.28 6.91
N GLU A 76 -31.73 -24.36 7.73
CA GLU A 76 -31.80 -22.93 7.43
C GLU A 76 -30.38 -22.37 7.35
N SER A 77 -29.76 -22.52 6.19
CA SER A 77 -28.41 -22.07 5.91
C SER A 77 -28.44 -20.55 5.69
N GLN A 78 -28.39 -19.78 6.77
CA GLN A 78 -28.29 -18.31 6.76
C GLN A 78 -26.94 -17.79 6.22
N LYS A 79 -26.25 -18.56 5.35
CA LYS A 79 -24.95 -18.23 4.74
C LYS A 79 -24.98 -16.95 3.89
N LYS A 80 -26.16 -16.46 3.50
CA LYS A 80 -26.30 -15.22 2.73
C LYS A 80 -25.80 -13.99 3.50
N ILE A 81 -26.08 -13.90 4.80
CA ILE A 81 -25.65 -12.78 5.65
C ILE A 81 -24.12 -12.74 5.84
N PRO A 82 -23.45 -13.81 6.30
CA PRO A 82 -22.00 -13.80 6.43
C PRO A 82 -21.28 -13.71 5.07
N LEU A 83 -21.86 -14.23 3.98
CA LEU A 83 -21.31 -14.04 2.63
C LEU A 83 -21.40 -12.58 2.17
N MET A 84 -22.53 -11.92 2.41
CA MET A 84 -22.70 -10.49 2.10
C MET A 84 -21.76 -9.62 2.95
N LEU A 85 -21.61 -9.95 4.23
CA LEU A 85 -20.69 -9.27 5.13
C LEU A 85 -19.23 -9.48 4.71
N ALA A 86 -18.86 -10.71 4.32
CA ALA A 86 -17.52 -11.03 3.83
C ALA A 86 -17.21 -10.29 2.52
N LEU A 87 -18.17 -10.19 1.60
CA LEU A 87 -18.03 -9.45 0.35
C LEU A 87 -17.87 -7.95 0.62
N LEU A 88 -18.67 -7.39 1.52
CA LEU A 88 -18.60 -5.98 1.92
C LEU A 88 -17.26 -5.65 2.59
N CYS A 89 -16.80 -6.46 3.54
CA CYS A 89 -15.48 -6.34 4.15
C CYS A 89 -14.35 -6.50 3.11
N GLY A 90 -14.54 -7.39 2.13
CA GLY A 90 -13.61 -7.61 1.02
C GLY A 90 -13.40 -6.39 0.12
N PHE A 91 -14.37 -5.48 0.02
CA PHE A 91 -14.20 -4.21 -0.69
C PHE A 91 -13.74 -3.08 0.23
N ILE A 92 -14.32 -2.95 1.42
CA ILE A 92 -14.04 -1.83 2.32
C ILE A 92 -12.62 -1.88 2.87
N LEU A 93 -12.14 -3.06 3.30
CA LEU A 93 -10.81 -3.18 3.92
C LEU A 93 -9.69 -2.80 2.95
N PRO A 94 -9.63 -3.29 1.70
CA PRO A 94 -8.59 -2.87 0.76
C PRO A 94 -8.66 -1.39 0.41
N ILE A 95 -9.86 -0.84 0.20
CA ILE A 95 -10.05 0.59 -0.08
C ILE A 95 -9.53 1.42 1.10
N GLY A 96 -9.95 1.08 2.32
CA GLY A 96 -9.51 1.75 3.53
C GLY A 96 -7.99 1.68 3.72
N VAL A 97 -7.39 0.50 3.53
CA VAL A 97 -5.93 0.31 3.63
C VAL A 97 -5.17 1.13 2.58
N ILE A 98 -5.67 1.19 1.34
CA ILE A 98 -5.07 1.99 0.26
C ILE A 98 -5.17 3.48 0.59
N SER A 99 -6.34 3.96 1.02
CA SER A 99 -6.57 5.36 1.40
C SER A 99 -5.70 5.77 2.59
N VAL A 100 -5.64 4.97 3.65
CA VAL A 100 -4.81 5.25 4.83
C VAL A 100 -3.33 5.25 4.46
N ARG A 101 -2.86 4.28 3.65
CA ARG A 101 -1.49 4.30 3.13
C ARG A 101 -1.18 5.54 2.29
N GLY A 102 -2.15 6.01 1.51
CA GLY A 102 -2.04 7.25 0.74
C GLY A 102 -1.91 8.48 1.64
N SER A 103 -2.73 8.58 2.69
CA SER A 103 -2.71 9.69 3.65
C SER A 103 -1.47 9.69 4.55
N LEU A 104 -0.89 8.52 4.84
CA LEU A 104 0.36 8.39 5.60
C LEU A 104 1.62 8.75 4.78
N ARG A 105 1.49 9.01 3.47
CA ARG A 105 2.62 9.52 2.67
C ARG A 105 2.81 11.00 2.93
N ASP A 106 3.87 11.30 3.68
CA ASP A 106 4.29 12.67 3.98
C ASP A 106 5.17 13.29 2.88
N ARG A 107 5.07 12.83 1.62
CA ARG A 107 5.87 13.36 0.49
C ARG A 107 5.00 14.01 -0.55
N VAL A 108 5.57 15.00 -1.24
CA VAL A 108 4.92 15.70 -2.35
C VAL A 108 4.82 14.75 -3.55
N MET A 109 3.60 14.41 -3.96
CA MET A 109 3.35 13.48 -5.07
C MET A 109 2.87 14.19 -6.32
N THR A 110 2.13 15.29 -6.15
CA THR A 110 1.47 16.00 -7.24
C THR A 110 1.70 17.50 -7.19
N ARG A 111 1.64 18.16 -8.36
CA ARG A 111 1.60 19.63 -8.42
C ARG A 111 0.43 20.21 -7.63
N LYS A 112 -0.71 19.51 -7.60
CA LYS A 112 -1.84 19.87 -6.73
C LYS A 112 -1.46 19.90 -5.25
N ASP A 113 -0.61 18.99 -4.77
CA ASP A 113 -0.12 19.05 -3.39
C ASP A 113 0.62 20.36 -3.11
N ILE A 114 1.36 20.89 -4.09
CA ILE A 114 2.10 22.16 -3.99
C ILE A 114 1.13 23.34 -4.03
N GLU A 115 0.21 23.36 -5.00
CA GLU A 115 -0.74 24.47 -5.21
C GLU A 115 -1.79 24.60 -4.09
N MET A 116 -2.11 23.50 -3.39
CA MET A 116 -3.02 23.55 -2.23
C MET A 116 -2.40 24.23 -1.00
N VAL A 117 -1.06 24.20 -0.87
CA VAL A 117 -0.35 24.69 0.33
C VAL A 117 0.38 26.00 0.05
N THR A 118 0.91 26.15 -1.17
CA THR A 118 1.74 27.28 -1.56
C THR A 118 1.04 28.14 -2.60
N SER A 119 1.13 29.46 -2.45
CA SER A 119 0.68 30.45 -3.44
C SER A 119 1.77 30.83 -4.42
N ALA A 120 2.98 30.27 -4.26
CA ALA A 120 4.09 30.51 -5.18
C ALA A 120 3.81 29.83 -6.53
N PRO A 121 4.02 30.52 -7.66
CA PRO A 121 3.73 29.97 -8.99
C PRO A 121 4.65 28.79 -9.31
N VAL A 122 4.08 27.69 -9.78
CA VAL A 122 4.82 26.54 -10.33
C VAL A 122 5.05 26.77 -11.83
N MET A 123 6.30 27.03 -12.22
CA MET A 123 6.68 27.28 -13.62
C MET A 123 6.57 26.03 -14.47
N VAL A 124 7.22 24.95 -14.04
CA VAL A 124 7.33 23.74 -14.84
C VAL A 124 7.34 22.48 -13.97
N GLU A 125 6.91 21.39 -14.58
CA GLU A 125 7.14 20.04 -14.09
C GLU A 125 8.22 19.37 -14.96
N LEU A 126 9.28 18.86 -14.34
CA LEU A 126 10.36 18.15 -15.02
C LEU A 126 10.20 16.65 -14.80
N LEU A 127 10.08 15.90 -15.88
CA LEU A 127 9.91 14.44 -15.85
C LEU A 127 11.21 13.75 -15.42
N GLN A 128 11.06 12.66 -14.66
CA GLN A 128 12.19 11.81 -14.34
C GLN A 128 12.51 10.87 -15.50
N GLU A 129 13.73 10.96 -16.00
CA GLU A 129 14.22 10.05 -17.03
C GLU A 129 15.31 9.13 -16.47
N LYS A 130 15.04 7.82 -16.45
CA LYS A 130 15.88 6.83 -15.74
C LYS A 130 17.29 6.68 -16.29
N ASN A 131 17.49 6.96 -17.58
CA ASN A 131 18.78 6.80 -18.29
C ASN A 131 19.34 8.13 -18.83
N ALA A 132 18.84 9.27 -18.33
CA ALA A 132 19.35 10.56 -18.79
C ALA A 132 20.79 10.78 -18.33
N LYS A 133 21.62 11.30 -19.23
CA LYS A 133 22.93 11.85 -18.88
C LYS A 133 22.74 13.06 -17.95
N PRO A 134 23.74 13.42 -17.12
CA PRO A 134 23.65 14.58 -16.23
C PRO A 134 23.29 15.89 -16.94
N ILE A 135 23.77 16.07 -18.18
CA ILE A 135 23.37 17.16 -19.09
C ILE A 135 22.44 16.58 -20.16
N VAL A 136 21.15 16.87 -20.02
CA VAL A 136 20.05 16.43 -20.88
C VAL A 136 20.08 17.17 -22.22
N MET A 137 20.46 18.45 -22.22
CA MET A 137 20.53 19.27 -23.43
C MET A 137 21.43 18.68 -24.53
N LEU A 138 22.42 17.88 -24.15
CA LEU A 138 23.36 17.22 -25.07
C LEU A 138 22.90 15.80 -25.45
N ASN A 139 21.80 15.31 -24.88
CA ASN A 139 21.30 13.96 -25.11
C ASN A 139 20.10 13.97 -26.06
N ARG A 140 20.29 13.48 -27.29
CA ARG A 140 19.22 13.38 -28.31
C ARG A 140 18.05 12.47 -27.89
N ASN A 141 18.26 11.55 -26.96
CA ASN A 141 17.23 10.57 -26.56
C ASN A 141 16.25 11.11 -25.49
N ALA A 142 16.58 12.23 -24.84
CA ALA A 142 15.82 12.79 -23.74
C ALA A 142 14.97 14.01 -24.19
N TYR A 143 14.23 13.83 -25.28
CA TYR A 143 13.55 14.93 -25.98
C TYR A 143 12.52 15.64 -25.09
N ALA A 144 11.68 14.89 -24.37
CA ALA A 144 10.64 15.47 -23.52
C ALA A 144 11.21 16.33 -22.39
N LEU A 145 12.21 15.82 -21.67
CA LEU A 145 12.86 16.58 -20.60
C LEU A 145 13.65 17.79 -21.14
N GLY A 146 14.25 17.65 -22.33
CA GLY A 146 14.87 18.76 -23.05
C GLY A 146 13.89 19.90 -23.36
N GLU A 147 12.70 19.59 -23.88
CA GLU A 147 11.66 20.59 -24.14
C GLU A 147 11.14 21.24 -22.86
N GLN A 148 10.98 20.47 -21.77
CA GLN A 148 10.58 21.03 -20.47
C GLN A 148 11.61 22.03 -19.92
N ILE A 149 12.90 21.75 -20.06
CA ILE A 149 13.95 22.69 -19.68
C ILE A 149 13.96 23.91 -20.62
N ARG A 150 13.67 23.76 -21.92
CA ARG A 150 13.50 24.90 -22.85
C ARG A 150 12.30 25.77 -22.49
N SER A 151 11.20 25.15 -22.04
CA SER A 151 10.02 25.86 -21.52
C SER A 151 10.41 26.66 -20.28
N LEU A 152 11.04 26.02 -19.29
CA LEU A 152 11.53 26.69 -18.07
C LEU A 152 12.46 27.86 -18.39
N ARG A 153 13.39 27.69 -19.34
CA ARG A 153 14.25 28.79 -19.81
C ARG A 153 13.42 29.96 -20.33
N THR A 154 12.38 29.69 -21.12
CA THR A 154 11.51 30.73 -21.68
C THR A 154 10.76 31.48 -20.58
N ASP A 155 10.21 30.75 -19.60
CA ASP A 155 9.50 31.34 -18.47
C ASP A 155 10.44 32.21 -17.62
N ILE A 156 11.66 31.73 -17.33
CA ILE A 156 12.70 32.51 -16.64
C ILE A 156 12.99 33.81 -17.39
N LEU A 157 13.11 33.76 -18.72
CA LEU A 157 13.38 34.93 -19.55
C LEU A 157 12.29 36.00 -19.44
N GLN A 158 11.05 35.61 -19.13
CA GLN A 158 9.89 36.50 -19.00
C GLN A 158 9.74 37.15 -17.62
N VAL A 159 10.34 36.61 -16.55
CA VAL A 159 10.15 37.08 -15.17
C VAL A 159 10.59 38.54 -14.95
N ASP A 160 11.54 39.04 -15.74
CA ASP A 160 11.95 40.46 -15.68
C ASP A 160 12.60 40.92 -17.00
N GLN A 161 11.81 41.51 -17.89
CA GLN A 161 12.27 41.93 -19.22
C GLN A 161 13.05 43.26 -19.21
N ASN A 162 13.09 43.98 -18.09
CA ASN A 162 13.61 45.36 -18.04
C ASN A 162 15.04 45.45 -17.47
N GLN A 163 15.78 44.35 -17.40
CA GLN A 163 17.13 44.36 -16.87
C GLN A 163 18.14 44.98 -17.84
N ALA A 164 18.82 46.02 -17.38
CA ALA A 164 19.92 46.67 -18.09
C ALA A 164 21.25 45.89 -18.02
N ASN A 165 21.43 45.06 -16.97
CA ASN A 165 22.65 44.30 -16.70
C ASN A 165 22.37 42.80 -16.68
N GLY A 166 23.43 41.99 -16.57
CA GLY A 166 23.37 40.54 -16.43
C GLY A 166 22.40 40.07 -15.35
N ARG A 167 21.64 39.02 -15.67
CA ARG A 167 20.62 38.46 -14.78
C ARG A 167 21.20 37.42 -13.84
N VAL A 168 20.91 37.50 -12.55
CA VAL A 168 21.29 36.52 -11.54
C VAL A 168 20.11 35.60 -11.23
N ILE A 169 20.27 34.31 -11.52
CA ILE A 169 19.25 33.26 -11.33
C ILE A 169 19.76 32.29 -10.28
N MET A 170 19.09 32.22 -9.13
CA MET A 170 19.46 31.31 -8.04
C MET A 170 18.53 30.10 -7.99
N PHE A 171 19.14 28.93 -7.84
CA PHE A 171 18.45 27.67 -7.65
C PHE A 171 18.52 27.26 -6.19
N LEU A 172 17.34 27.02 -5.59
CA LEU A 172 17.11 26.75 -4.18
C LEU A 172 16.46 25.38 -3.98
N SER A 173 16.62 24.77 -2.81
CA SER A 173 15.89 23.55 -2.45
C SER A 173 15.81 23.41 -0.93
N SER A 174 14.83 22.70 -0.39
CA SER A 174 14.70 22.49 1.06
C SER A 174 15.76 21.51 1.58
N ILE A 175 15.97 20.41 0.87
CA ILE A 175 16.82 19.30 1.30
C ILE A 175 17.81 18.87 0.21
N PRO A 176 18.99 18.31 0.57
CA PRO A 176 19.96 17.84 -0.41
C PRO A 176 19.36 16.74 -1.27
N GLY A 177 19.54 16.80 -2.59
CA GLY A 177 19.12 15.73 -3.50
C GLY A 177 17.82 16.01 -4.27
N GLU A 178 17.21 17.19 -4.13
CA GLU A 178 16.01 17.56 -4.90
C GLU A 178 16.28 17.82 -6.39
N GLY A 179 17.54 17.89 -6.80
CA GLY A 179 17.96 18.02 -8.21
C GLY A 179 18.33 19.43 -8.63
N LYS A 180 18.51 20.34 -7.67
CA LYS A 180 18.97 21.72 -7.84
C LYS A 180 20.15 21.89 -8.80
N SER A 181 21.30 21.28 -8.51
CA SER A 181 22.49 21.34 -9.37
C SER A 181 22.23 20.80 -10.78
N PHE A 182 21.35 19.79 -10.92
CA PHE A 182 20.96 19.25 -12.22
C PHE A 182 20.13 20.25 -13.04
N VAL A 183 19.12 20.88 -12.44
CA VAL A 183 18.30 21.88 -13.13
C VAL A 183 19.15 23.11 -13.46
N ALA A 184 19.94 23.61 -12.50
CA ALA A 184 20.85 24.75 -12.68
C ALA A 184 21.81 24.53 -13.86
N SER A 185 22.48 23.37 -13.87
CA SER A 185 23.41 22.97 -14.94
C SER A 185 22.76 22.93 -16.32
N ASN A 186 21.57 22.34 -16.41
CA ASN A 186 20.87 22.20 -17.69
C ASN A 186 20.30 23.54 -18.19
N ILE A 187 19.83 24.40 -17.30
CA ILE A 187 19.41 25.76 -17.66
C ILE A 187 20.60 26.59 -18.12
N ALA A 188 21.76 26.49 -17.46
CA ALA A 188 22.98 27.17 -17.88
C ALA A 188 23.39 26.79 -19.32
N VAL A 189 23.40 25.48 -19.63
CA VAL A 189 23.65 24.99 -20.99
C VAL A 189 22.58 25.45 -21.97
N SER A 190 21.30 25.48 -21.56
CA SER A 190 20.19 25.90 -22.41
C SER A 190 20.23 27.39 -22.77
N LEU A 191 20.67 28.25 -21.84
CA LEU A 191 20.88 29.68 -22.06
C LEU A 191 22.09 29.92 -22.95
N ALA A 192 23.21 29.23 -22.69
CA ALA A 192 24.41 29.31 -23.51
C ALA A 192 24.16 28.89 -24.97
N ALA A 193 23.38 27.83 -25.18
CA ALA A 193 22.97 27.36 -26.50
C ALA A 193 22.04 28.34 -27.25
N MET A 194 21.47 29.34 -26.56
CA MET A 194 20.72 30.45 -27.15
C MET A 194 21.64 31.62 -27.56
N GLY A 195 22.96 31.48 -27.41
CA GLY A 195 23.93 32.53 -27.68
C GLY A 195 24.14 33.52 -26.53
N ARG A 196 23.55 33.27 -25.35
CA ARG A 196 23.73 34.14 -24.18
C ARG A 196 25.03 33.80 -23.46
N LYS A 197 25.85 34.81 -23.16
CA LYS A 197 27.06 34.61 -22.36
C LYS A 197 26.65 34.27 -20.92
N THR A 198 26.92 33.04 -20.50
CA THR A 198 26.38 32.46 -19.26
C THR A 198 27.51 31.95 -18.38
N ILE A 199 27.43 32.21 -17.07
CA ILE A 199 28.34 31.63 -16.07
C ILE A 199 27.55 30.89 -15.00
N ILE A 200 28.05 29.73 -14.55
CA ILE A 200 27.51 29.01 -13.39
C ILE A 200 28.47 29.07 -12.20
N LEU A 201 27.96 29.48 -11.05
CA LEU A 201 28.66 29.59 -9.77
C LEU A 201 28.24 28.43 -8.86
N GLU A 202 29.19 27.58 -8.49
CA GLU A 202 28.98 26.50 -7.53
C GLU A 202 29.14 27.01 -6.09
N LEU A 203 28.05 27.51 -5.52
CA LEU A 203 28.00 28.05 -4.15
C LEU A 203 27.50 27.03 -3.10
N ASP A 204 27.21 25.79 -3.49
CA ASP A 204 27.13 24.66 -2.54
C ASP A 204 28.53 24.26 -2.07
N LEU A 205 29.13 25.12 -1.24
CA LEU A 205 30.49 24.94 -0.69
C LEU A 205 30.58 23.74 0.27
N ARG A 206 29.44 23.13 0.64
CA ARG A 206 29.38 21.98 1.56
C ARG A 206 29.44 20.66 0.82
N LYS A 207 28.70 20.52 -0.29
CA LYS A 207 28.64 19.29 -1.08
C LYS A 207 28.61 19.62 -2.59
N PRO A 208 29.72 20.13 -3.15
CA PRO A 208 29.80 20.50 -4.56
C PRO A 208 29.54 19.30 -5.49
N LYS A 209 28.84 19.57 -6.60
CA LYS A 209 28.39 18.59 -7.61
C LYS A 209 28.55 19.06 -9.06
N VAL A 210 28.66 20.36 -9.32
CA VAL A 210 28.80 20.94 -10.67
C VAL A 210 30.03 20.36 -11.38
N ASN A 211 31.16 20.24 -10.67
CA ASN A 211 32.37 19.60 -11.18
C ASN A 211 32.11 18.20 -11.75
N LYS A 212 31.35 17.35 -11.06
CA LYS A 212 31.00 15.98 -11.48
C LYS A 212 30.03 15.99 -12.66
N ILE A 213 29.08 16.92 -12.68
CA ILE A 213 28.12 17.06 -13.79
C ILE A 213 28.86 17.49 -15.07
N PHE A 214 29.80 18.42 -14.97
CA PHE A 214 30.54 19.00 -16.09
C PHE A 214 31.80 18.18 -16.45
N LYS A 215 32.14 17.18 -15.62
CA LYS A 215 33.35 16.35 -15.73
C LYS A 215 34.64 17.15 -15.65
N LEU A 216 34.66 18.17 -14.79
CA LEU A 216 35.81 19.02 -14.50
C LEU A 216 36.55 18.52 -13.25
N LYS A 217 37.83 18.87 -13.14
CA LYS A 217 38.65 18.53 -11.97
C LYS A 217 38.23 19.40 -10.77
N ALA A 218 38.15 18.80 -9.59
CA ALA A 218 37.67 19.46 -8.38
C ALA A 218 38.76 20.20 -7.59
N ASP A 219 40.03 19.83 -7.79
CA ASP A 219 41.18 20.30 -6.98
C ASP A 219 41.87 21.52 -7.59
N GLN A 220 41.08 22.49 -8.01
CA GLN A 220 41.56 23.76 -8.53
C GLN A 220 41.14 24.89 -7.60
N THR A 221 41.88 25.99 -7.65
CA THR A 221 41.48 27.28 -7.09
C THR A 221 40.05 27.58 -7.49
N GLY A 222 39.19 27.94 -6.54
CA GLY A 222 37.77 28.17 -6.82
C GLY A 222 37.17 29.33 -6.02
N LEU A 223 35.84 29.36 -5.96
CA LEU A 223 35.08 30.43 -5.31
C LEU A 223 35.50 30.63 -3.85
N SER A 224 35.78 29.57 -3.10
CA SER A 224 36.24 29.71 -1.71
C SER A 224 37.58 30.44 -1.60
N ASP A 225 38.52 30.21 -2.51
CA ASP A 225 39.83 30.89 -2.52
C ASP A 225 39.71 32.35 -2.94
N LEU A 226 38.86 32.63 -3.95
CA LEU A 226 38.57 33.98 -4.42
C LEU A 226 37.94 34.84 -3.33
N LEU A 227 36.91 34.31 -2.65
CA LEU A 227 36.20 35.04 -1.59
C LEU A 227 37.10 35.31 -0.37
N ASN A 228 38.14 34.47 -0.17
CA ASN A 228 39.19 34.69 0.82
C ASN A 228 40.32 35.63 0.34
N GLY A 229 40.24 36.18 -0.87
CA GLY A 229 41.25 37.08 -1.44
C GLY A 229 42.58 36.41 -1.80
N LYS A 230 42.59 35.08 -1.99
CA LYS A 230 43.81 34.32 -2.32
C LYS A 230 44.15 34.30 -3.82
N CYS A 231 43.19 34.65 -4.67
CA CYS A 231 43.32 34.68 -6.12
C CYS A 231 42.42 35.76 -6.73
N THR A 232 42.54 35.97 -8.03
CA THR A 232 41.71 36.90 -8.80
C THR A 232 40.51 36.18 -9.44
N LYS A 233 39.54 36.96 -9.92
CA LYS A 233 38.35 36.44 -10.60
C LYS A 233 38.73 35.63 -11.84
N GLU A 234 39.71 36.13 -12.59
CA GLU A 234 40.20 35.52 -13.83
C GLU A 234 40.86 34.16 -13.59
N ASP A 235 41.43 33.93 -12.39
CA ASP A 235 42.06 32.65 -12.03
C ASP A 235 41.07 31.52 -11.79
N VAL A 236 39.80 31.85 -11.50
CA VAL A 236 38.76 30.87 -11.11
C VAL A 236 37.67 30.70 -12.16
N ILE A 237 37.62 31.58 -13.16
CA ILE A 237 36.75 31.40 -14.34
C ILE A 237 37.41 30.38 -15.26
N GLN A 238 36.70 29.31 -15.56
CA GLN A 238 37.13 28.36 -16.57
C GLN A 238 35.99 27.98 -17.53
N PRO A 239 36.31 27.65 -18.78
CA PRO A 239 35.32 27.18 -19.73
C PRO A 239 34.69 25.87 -19.25
N SER A 240 33.38 25.74 -19.41
CA SER A 240 32.65 24.53 -19.00
C SER A 240 33.03 23.26 -19.76
N GLY A 241 33.61 23.41 -20.97
CA GLY A 241 33.84 22.31 -21.91
C GLY A 241 32.56 21.75 -22.56
N LEU A 242 31.39 22.31 -22.23
CA LEU A 242 30.08 21.88 -22.75
C LEU A 242 29.56 22.79 -23.86
N HIS A 243 29.84 24.09 -23.78
CA HIS A 243 29.44 25.10 -24.76
C HIS A 243 30.41 26.30 -24.70
N GLU A 244 30.62 27.00 -25.82
CA GLU A 244 31.55 28.14 -25.92
C GLU A 244 31.11 29.37 -25.09
N ASN A 245 29.79 29.62 -25.04
CA ASN A 245 29.20 30.70 -24.23
C ASN A 245 28.93 30.33 -22.76
N LEU A 246 29.51 29.23 -22.26
CA LEU A 246 29.28 28.76 -20.89
C LEU A 246 30.59 28.61 -20.12
N ASP A 247 30.76 29.49 -19.14
CA ASP A 247 31.83 29.44 -18.16
C ASP A 247 31.32 28.90 -16.82
N VAL A 248 32.26 28.49 -15.96
CA VAL A 248 31.97 27.98 -14.63
C VAL A 248 33.01 28.46 -13.63
N MET A 249 32.54 28.84 -12.44
CA MET A 249 33.36 28.95 -11.24
C MET A 249 32.98 27.82 -10.29
N LEU A 250 33.92 26.92 -10.04
CA LEU A 250 33.73 25.81 -9.11
C LEU A 250 33.90 26.27 -7.66
N SER A 251 33.38 25.49 -6.71
CA SER A 251 33.48 25.80 -5.28
C SER A 251 34.93 25.94 -4.80
N GLY A 252 35.88 25.22 -5.40
CA GLY A 252 37.25 25.08 -4.89
C GLY A 252 37.33 24.15 -3.69
N ARG A 253 38.31 24.37 -2.82
CA ARG A 253 38.44 23.60 -1.57
C ARG A 253 37.28 23.96 -0.63
N ILE A 254 36.74 22.95 0.05
CA ILE A 254 35.66 23.12 1.03
C ILE A 254 36.19 24.01 2.17
N PRO A 255 35.61 25.19 2.41
CA PRO A 255 36.06 26.09 3.47
C PRO A 255 35.47 25.70 4.83
N ASP A 256 36.14 26.09 5.91
CA ASP A 256 35.66 25.87 7.29
C ASP A 256 34.44 26.75 7.63
N ASN A 257 34.31 27.91 6.99
CA ASN A 257 33.27 28.92 7.23
C ASN A 257 32.46 29.32 5.97
N PRO A 258 31.67 28.40 5.36
CA PRO A 258 30.92 28.70 4.13
C PRO A 258 29.97 29.91 4.19
N ALA A 259 29.25 30.07 5.31
CA ALA A 259 28.24 31.11 5.47
C ALA A 259 28.87 32.52 5.43
N GLU A 260 29.98 32.70 6.16
CA GLU A 260 30.70 33.99 6.24
C GLU A 260 31.28 34.41 4.88
N LEU A 261 31.72 33.45 4.07
CA LEU A 261 32.19 33.73 2.72
C LEU A 261 31.07 34.23 1.81
N ILE A 262 29.88 33.67 1.95
CA ILE A 262 28.68 34.09 1.20
C ILE A 262 28.19 35.47 1.67
N GLU A 263 28.28 35.77 2.98
CA GLU A 263 27.94 37.09 3.55
C GLU A 263 28.96 38.18 3.24
N SER A 264 30.16 37.81 2.79
CA SER A 264 31.25 38.74 2.59
C SER A 264 30.94 39.81 1.53
N ARG A 265 31.55 41.00 1.69
CA ARG A 265 31.51 42.05 0.67
C ARG A 265 32.07 41.58 -0.68
N ASN A 266 33.07 40.69 -0.65
CA ASN A 266 33.67 40.10 -1.83
C ASN A 266 32.65 39.32 -2.68
N MET A 267 31.66 38.67 -2.07
CA MET A 267 30.57 38.02 -2.81
C MET A 267 29.72 39.04 -3.58
N LYS A 268 29.36 40.14 -2.92
CA LYS A 268 28.57 41.21 -3.53
C LYS A 268 29.32 41.84 -4.71
N ASP A 269 30.58 42.20 -4.49
CA ASP A 269 31.42 42.82 -5.51
C ASP A 269 31.64 41.86 -6.70
N LEU A 270 31.83 40.56 -6.44
CA LEU A 270 31.89 39.53 -7.49
C LEU A 270 30.63 39.46 -8.33
N ILE A 271 29.44 39.45 -7.72
CA ILE A 271 28.18 39.39 -8.47
C ILE A 271 28.02 40.65 -9.32
N GLU A 272 28.28 41.84 -8.80
CA GLU A 272 28.19 43.09 -9.57
C GLU A 272 29.16 43.11 -10.76
N ASP A 273 30.40 42.67 -10.57
CA ASP A 273 31.37 42.54 -11.66
C ASP A 273 30.88 41.57 -12.74
N LEU A 274 30.35 40.40 -12.34
CA LEU A 274 29.82 39.42 -13.28
C LEU A 274 28.60 39.94 -14.04
N ARG A 275 27.76 40.79 -13.43
CA ARG A 275 26.60 41.42 -14.10
C ARG A 275 27.01 42.33 -15.27
N LEU A 276 28.24 42.84 -15.28
CA LEU A 276 28.75 43.65 -16.38
C LEU A 276 29.27 42.81 -17.55
N GLU A 277 29.66 41.56 -17.30
CA GLU A 277 30.36 40.71 -18.27
C GLU A 277 29.52 39.57 -18.82
N TYR A 278 28.49 39.12 -18.11
CA TYR A 278 27.66 37.97 -18.47
C TYR A 278 26.20 38.38 -18.60
N ASP A 279 25.51 37.82 -19.59
CA ASP A 279 24.06 38.00 -19.72
C ASP A 279 23.29 37.27 -18.61
N ASN A 280 23.81 36.11 -18.18
CA ASN A 280 23.17 35.26 -17.18
C ASN A 280 24.20 34.67 -16.21
N ILE A 281 23.90 34.76 -14.92
CA ILE A 281 24.71 34.27 -13.80
C ILE A 281 23.85 33.27 -13.04
N ILE A 282 24.21 32.00 -13.13
CA ILE A 282 23.48 30.89 -12.50
C ILE A 282 24.13 30.56 -11.17
N ILE A 283 23.37 30.62 -10.08
CA ILE A 283 23.84 30.27 -8.74
C ILE A 283 23.26 28.91 -8.33
N ASP A 284 24.13 27.92 -8.14
CA ASP A 284 23.79 26.67 -7.46
C ASP A 284 24.08 26.82 -5.96
N SER A 285 23.05 27.10 -5.15
CA SER A 285 23.18 27.42 -3.71
C SER A 285 23.36 26.17 -2.83
N PRO A 286 23.52 26.29 -1.50
CA PRO A 286 23.23 25.18 -0.58
C PRO A 286 21.71 25.02 -0.33
N PRO A 287 21.22 23.88 0.20
CA PRO A 287 19.82 23.69 0.61
C PRO A 287 19.39 24.60 1.78
N LEU A 288 18.19 25.17 1.69
CA LEU A 288 17.63 26.21 2.56
C LEU A 288 17.27 25.76 3.98
N HIS A 289 16.74 24.54 4.16
CA HIS A 289 16.34 24.08 5.49
C HIS A 289 17.56 23.79 6.38
N LEU A 290 18.69 23.45 5.76
CA LEU A 290 19.93 23.21 6.48
C LEU A 290 20.69 24.51 6.81
N VAL A 291 20.48 25.59 6.05
CA VAL A 291 21.24 26.82 6.28
C VAL A 291 20.56 28.10 5.78
N THR A 292 20.71 29.18 6.56
CA THR A 292 20.35 30.56 6.19
C THR A 292 21.17 31.12 5.03
N ASP A 293 22.27 30.46 4.63
CA ASP A 293 23.23 30.84 3.56
C ASP A 293 22.54 31.29 2.26
N ALA A 294 21.50 30.59 1.83
CA ALA A 294 20.80 30.93 0.59
C ALA A 294 19.90 32.18 0.71
N MET A 295 19.49 32.58 1.92
CA MET A 295 18.73 33.82 2.15
C MET A 295 19.62 35.06 2.06
N ILE A 296 20.92 34.92 2.36
CA ILE A 296 21.90 36.00 2.24
C ILE A 296 22.11 36.40 0.78
N LEU A 297 22.03 35.44 -0.13
CA LEU A 297 22.17 35.67 -1.57
C LEU A 297 20.92 36.30 -2.20
N ALA A 298 19.74 36.13 -1.58
CA ALA A 298 18.46 36.54 -2.15
C ALA A 298 18.38 38.03 -2.58
N PRO A 299 18.97 39.00 -1.84
CA PRO A 299 18.97 40.40 -2.27
C PRO A 299 19.86 40.68 -3.49
N MET A 300 20.75 39.76 -3.85
CA MET A 300 21.65 39.86 -5.00
C MET A 300 21.12 39.10 -6.22
N THR A 301 19.92 38.50 -6.12
CA THR A 301 19.33 37.66 -7.16
C THR A 301 18.07 38.29 -7.74
N ASP A 302 17.84 38.05 -9.03
CA ASP A 302 16.70 38.60 -9.76
C ASP A 302 15.58 37.57 -9.94
N VAL A 303 15.96 36.28 -10.03
CA VAL A 303 15.02 35.16 -10.16
C VAL A 303 15.43 34.05 -9.20
N ASN A 304 14.47 33.58 -8.41
CA ASN A 304 14.70 32.53 -7.42
C ASN A 304 13.84 31.30 -7.75
N LEU A 305 14.50 30.20 -8.14
CA LEU A 305 13.84 28.95 -8.51
C LEU A 305 13.97 27.91 -7.40
N TYR A 306 12.87 27.63 -6.73
CA TYR A 306 12.81 26.65 -5.66
C TYR A 306 12.42 25.28 -6.20
N ILE A 307 13.33 24.31 -6.05
CA ILE A 307 13.13 22.95 -6.54
C ILE A 307 12.39 22.12 -5.48
N VAL A 308 11.26 21.55 -5.87
CA VAL A 308 10.51 20.54 -5.10
C VAL A 308 10.58 19.24 -5.88
N ARG A 309 10.88 18.11 -5.23
CA ARG A 309 11.06 16.82 -5.92
C ARG A 309 9.96 15.82 -5.59
N HIS A 310 9.39 15.22 -6.64
CA HIS A 310 8.36 14.18 -6.56
C HIS A 310 8.82 12.98 -5.72
N ASP A 311 7.94 12.52 -4.82
CA ASP A 311 8.16 11.40 -3.90
C ASP A 311 9.47 11.49 -3.09
N TYR A 312 9.93 12.72 -2.85
CA TYR A 312 11.16 13.00 -2.13
C TYR A 312 10.99 14.11 -1.10
N THR A 313 10.52 15.29 -1.53
CA THR A 313 10.32 16.43 -0.64
C THR A 313 9.19 16.16 0.35
N PRO A 314 9.40 16.33 1.66
CA PRO A 314 8.34 16.21 2.65
C PRO A 314 7.25 17.28 2.46
N LYS A 315 5.98 16.96 2.71
CA LYS A 315 4.89 17.95 2.60
C LYS A 315 5.02 19.07 3.62
N SER A 316 5.63 18.79 4.77
CA SER A 316 5.95 19.80 5.80
C SER A 316 6.80 20.96 5.26
N GLU A 317 7.68 20.70 4.27
CA GLU A 317 8.52 21.72 3.62
C GLU A 317 7.71 22.74 2.81
N LEU A 318 6.53 22.36 2.30
CA LEU A 318 5.68 23.29 1.55
C LEU A 318 5.22 24.47 2.41
N ASN A 319 4.94 24.24 3.70
CA ASN A 319 4.60 25.33 4.62
C ASN A 319 5.78 26.29 4.83
N PHE A 320 7.01 25.77 4.87
CA PHE A 320 8.21 26.59 4.95
C PHE A 320 8.39 27.43 3.68
N ILE A 321 8.25 26.82 2.51
CA ILE A 321 8.31 27.51 1.21
C ILE A 321 7.26 28.62 1.16
N GLN A 322 6.03 28.34 1.57
CA GLN A 322 4.96 29.34 1.60
C GLN A 322 5.30 30.51 2.53
N LYS A 323 5.87 30.24 3.70
CA LYS A 323 6.31 31.28 4.63
C LYS A 323 7.39 32.18 4.00
N GLN A 324 8.36 31.60 3.30
CA GLN A 324 9.39 32.40 2.62
C GLN A 324 8.80 33.24 1.49
N TYR A 325 7.89 32.66 0.70
CA TYR A 325 7.18 33.38 -0.37
C TYR A 325 6.43 34.61 0.16
N VAL A 326 5.57 34.40 1.17
CA VAL A 326 4.74 35.47 1.76
C VAL A 326 5.59 36.53 2.45
N SER A 327 6.73 36.14 3.04
CA SER A 327 7.63 37.10 3.67
C SER A 327 8.31 38.05 2.68
N GLY A 328 8.26 37.78 1.38
CA GLY A 328 8.87 38.62 0.34
C GLY A 328 10.40 38.62 0.35
N LYS A 329 11.04 37.75 1.16
CA LYS A 329 12.51 37.68 1.27
C LYS A 329 13.21 37.10 0.04
N LEU A 330 12.46 36.36 -0.78
CA LEU A 330 12.92 35.81 -2.04
C LEU A 330 12.23 36.55 -3.19
N PRO A 331 12.89 37.54 -3.82
CA PRO A 331 12.29 38.27 -4.93
C PRO A 331 12.01 37.31 -6.11
N ASN A 332 10.88 37.49 -6.79
CA ASN A 332 10.51 36.71 -7.97
C ASN A 332 10.67 35.18 -7.79
N MET A 333 10.22 34.67 -6.64
CA MET A 333 10.32 33.25 -6.31
C MET A 333 9.29 32.42 -7.10
N HIS A 334 9.77 31.38 -7.78
CA HIS A 334 8.96 30.42 -8.51
C HIS A 334 9.34 28.99 -8.13
N LEU A 335 8.40 28.06 -8.26
CA LEU A 335 8.62 26.65 -7.95
C LEU A 335 8.86 25.84 -9.24
N VAL A 336 9.75 24.87 -9.14
CA VAL A 336 10.01 23.88 -10.19
C VAL A 336 9.78 22.50 -9.59
N PHE A 337 8.82 21.76 -10.13
CA PHE A 337 8.50 20.42 -9.64
C PHE A 337 9.31 19.38 -10.42
N ASN A 338 10.35 18.85 -9.80
CA ASN A 338 11.35 18.00 -10.44
C ASN A 338 11.14 16.51 -10.21
N GLY A 339 11.62 15.70 -11.16
CA GLY A 339 11.66 14.25 -11.05
C GLY A 339 10.29 13.59 -11.06
N VAL A 340 9.32 14.20 -11.73
CA VAL A 340 7.95 13.68 -11.82
C VAL A 340 7.97 12.34 -12.55
N GLN A 341 7.54 11.29 -11.84
CA GLN A 341 7.37 9.98 -12.44
C GLN A 341 5.96 9.89 -13.02
N MET A 342 5.86 9.47 -14.28
CA MET A 342 4.57 9.19 -14.91
C MET A 342 3.95 7.95 -14.27
N ASP A 343 3.22 8.17 -13.17
CA ASP A 343 2.43 7.15 -12.51
C ASP A 343 0.95 7.39 -12.84
N SER A 344 0.34 6.41 -13.50
CA SER A 344 -1.07 6.44 -13.91
C SER A 344 -2.03 6.60 -12.72
N ARG A 345 -1.58 6.32 -11.49
CA ARG A 345 -2.37 6.45 -10.25
C ARG A 345 -2.66 7.88 -9.82
N PHE A 346 -1.91 8.88 -10.30
CA PHE A 346 -2.04 10.27 -9.87
C PHE A 346 -2.67 11.19 -10.93
N GLY A 347 -3.26 10.63 -12.00
CA GLY A 347 -3.95 11.40 -13.04
C GLY A 347 -3.03 12.05 -14.09
N TYR A 348 -1.71 11.88 -14.00
CA TYR A 348 -0.73 12.39 -14.97
C TYR A 348 -0.89 11.88 -16.40
N ALA A 349 -1.65 10.80 -16.60
CA ALA A 349 -1.89 10.20 -17.91
C ALA A 349 -2.68 11.10 -18.87
N VAL A 350 -3.47 12.05 -18.37
CA VAL A 350 -4.35 12.90 -19.20
C VAL A 350 -3.61 14.16 -19.70
N ASP A 351 -2.83 14.83 -18.85
CA ASP A 351 -2.18 16.10 -19.21
C ASP A 351 -0.97 15.92 -20.14
N TYR A 352 -0.29 14.79 -20.08
CA TYR A 352 0.97 14.58 -20.81
C TYR A 352 0.84 13.86 -22.16
N GLY A 353 -0.39 13.55 -22.60
CA GLY A 353 -0.63 12.94 -23.92
C GLY A 353 -0.14 13.78 -25.11
N TYR A 354 0.16 15.06 -24.87
CA TYR A 354 0.60 16.02 -25.88
C TYR A 354 2.12 15.96 -26.21
N TYR A 355 2.97 15.50 -25.29
CA TYR A 355 4.44 15.49 -25.47
C TYR A 355 5.03 14.17 -26.02
N GLY A 356 4.17 13.24 -26.43
CA GLY A 356 4.52 12.17 -27.37
C GLY A 356 4.62 10.77 -26.79
N GLY A 357 3.99 9.83 -27.53
CA GLY A 357 4.60 8.51 -27.72
C GLY A 357 3.93 7.29 -27.10
N LYS A 358 2.63 7.33 -26.76
CA LYS A 358 1.65 6.21 -26.77
C LYS A 358 0.41 6.67 -26.00
N PRO A 359 -0.82 6.34 -26.44
CA PRO A 359 -2.00 6.63 -25.64
C PRO A 359 -1.86 5.91 -24.30
N ALA A 360 -1.83 6.67 -23.21
CA ALA A 360 -1.87 6.12 -21.88
C ALA A 360 -3.20 5.36 -21.75
N LYS A 361 -3.13 4.03 -21.58
CA LYS A 361 -4.31 3.20 -21.36
C LYS A 361 -5.02 3.73 -20.11
N GLY A 362 -6.32 3.98 -20.23
CA GLY A 362 -7.15 4.47 -19.13
C GLY A 362 -7.11 3.55 -17.90
N PRO A 363 -7.61 4.02 -16.74
CA PRO A 363 -7.49 3.35 -15.44
C PRO A 363 -7.96 1.88 -15.45
N ILE A 364 -8.90 1.54 -16.33
CA ILE A 364 -9.43 0.18 -16.50
C ILE A 364 -8.40 -0.76 -17.15
N GLY A 365 -7.59 -0.28 -18.12
CA GLY A 365 -6.60 -1.11 -18.81
C GLY A 365 -5.45 -1.57 -17.91
N PHE A 366 -5.10 -0.78 -16.91
CA PHE A 366 -4.03 -1.09 -15.95
C PHE A 366 -4.43 -2.19 -14.94
N LEU A 367 -5.71 -2.25 -14.56
CA LEU A 367 -6.24 -3.28 -13.66
C LEU A 367 -6.13 -4.68 -14.27
N PHE A 368 -6.36 -4.83 -15.58
CA PHE A 368 -6.28 -6.12 -16.26
C PHE A 368 -4.85 -6.60 -16.53
N ASP A 369 -3.90 -5.69 -16.81
CA ASP A 369 -2.51 -6.06 -17.09
C ASP A 369 -1.77 -6.53 -15.81
N ASN A 370 -2.09 -5.94 -14.64
CA ASN A 370 -1.57 -6.41 -13.34
C ASN A 370 -2.14 -7.78 -12.92
N PHE A 371 -3.30 -8.16 -13.45
CA PHE A 371 -3.90 -9.46 -13.20
C PHE A 371 -3.26 -10.55 -14.07
N LYS A 372 -2.93 -10.22 -15.33
CA LYS A 372 -2.24 -11.12 -16.26
C LYS A 372 -0.76 -11.36 -15.95
N SER A 373 -0.09 -10.42 -15.30
CA SER A 373 1.34 -10.59 -14.93
C SER A 373 1.55 -11.39 -13.64
N ARG A 374 0.47 -11.74 -12.94
CA ARG A 374 0.47 -12.47 -11.65
C ARG A 374 -0.17 -13.86 -11.73
N LEU A 375 -0.65 -14.25 -12.92
CA LEU A 375 -0.95 -15.62 -13.32
C LEU A 375 0.24 -16.14 -14.14
#